data_AF-A0A967VW52-F1
#
_entry.id   AF-A0A967VW52-F1
#
_cell.length_a   1.000
_cell.length_b   1.000
_cell.length_c   1.000
_cell.angle_alpha   90.00
_cell.angle_beta   90.00
_cell.angle_gamma   90.00
#
_symmetry.space_group_name_H-M   'P 1'
#
loop_
_entity.id
_entity.type
_entity.pdbx_description
1 polymer ?
#
loop_
_entity_poly.entity_id
_entity_poly.type
_entity_poly.pdbx_seq_one_letter_code
_entity_poly.pdbx_strand_id
1 'polypeptide(L)'
;VVAVDATSPLRDYNQMRAPWEIADQVTTIMMESITRESFRKADLAIKPNLEQHRAGDFTNIDSIVQVGYRAGVELVDSLKILIDQKNADLLGENLYLGQ
;
A
#
# COMPACT_ATOMS: atom_id res chain seq x y z
N VAL A 1 9.82 -7.58 -0.99
CA VAL A 1 8.41 -7.33 -0.64
C VAL A 1 8.05 -5.91 -1.02
N VAL A 2 7.04 -5.74 -1.86
CA VAL A 2 6.45 -4.44 -2.22
C VAL A 2 5.13 -4.30 -1.48
N ALA A 3 4.96 -3.23 -0.71
CA ALA A 3 3.72 -2.93 0.01
C ALA A 3 2.93 -1.82 -0.71
N VAL A 4 1.60 -1.96 -0.77
CA VAL A 4 0.71 -0.99 -1.41
C VAL A 4 -0.37 -0.56 -0.42
N ASP A 5 -0.56 0.75 -0.26
CA ASP A 5 -1.53 1.33 0.68
C ASP A 5 -2.82 1.62 -0.07
N ALA A 6 -3.79 0.72 0.06
CA ALA A 6 -5.12 0.91 -0.52
C ALA A 6 -6.15 1.32 0.56
N THR A 7 -5.69 1.87 1.69
CA THR A 7 -6.59 2.30 2.75
C THR A 7 -7.33 3.58 2.36
N SER A 8 -8.62 3.62 2.72
CA SER A 8 -9.39 4.86 2.64
C SER A 8 -9.10 5.75 3.86
N PRO A 9 -9.22 7.08 3.70
CA PRO A 9 -9.06 8.00 4.82
C PRO A 9 -10.13 7.77 5.91
N LEU A 10 -9.77 8.17 7.13
CA LEU A 10 -10.69 8.19 8.27
C LEU A 10 -11.89 9.10 7.99
N ARG A 11 -13.08 8.68 8.43
CA ARG A 11 -14.31 9.48 8.31
C ARG A 11 -14.27 10.69 9.25
N ASP A 12 -14.81 11.81 8.79
CA ASP A 12 -15.11 12.95 9.65
C ASP A 12 -16.25 12.61 10.63
N TYR A 13 -16.34 13.34 11.74
CA TYR A 13 -17.41 13.19 12.74
C TYR A 13 -18.82 13.19 12.12
N ASN A 14 -19.05 14.09 11.16
CA ASN A 14 -20.34 14.26 10.50
C ASN A 14 -20.73 13.10 9.57
N GLN A 15 -19.78 12.21 9.28
CA GLN A 15 -19.88 11.06 8.37
C GLN A 15 -20.01 9.73 9.14
N MET A 16 -20.10 9.76 10.48
CA MET A 16 -20.28 8.59 11.35
C MET A 16 -21.67 8.62 11.98
N ARG A 17 -22.71 8.43 11.17
CA ARG A 17 -24.11 8.55 11.60
C ARG A 17 -24.74 7.20 11.93
N ALA A 18 -24.25 6.14 11.29
CA ALA A 18 -24.76 4.80 11.46
C ALA A 18 -23.84 3.95 12.35
N PRO A 19 -24.40 3.00 13.14
CA PRO A 19 -23.60 2.13 14.02
C PRO A 19 -22.50 1.34 13.30
N TRP A 20 -22.76 0.89 12.06
CA TRP A 20 -21.76 0.17 11.27
C TRP A 20 -20.61 1.06 10.78
N GLU A 21 -20.84 2.36 10.58
CA GLU A 21 -19.78 3.31 10.18
C GLU A 21 -18.80 3.54 11.33
N ILE A 22 -19.30 3.56 12.57
CA ILE A 22 -18.48 3.66 13.79
C ILE A 22 -17.65 2.38 13.98
N ALA A 23 -18.26 1.21 13.80
CA ALA A 23 -17.55 -0.06 13.90
C ALA A 23 -16.43 -0.19 12.84
N ASP A 24 -16.70 0.24 11.61
CA ASP A 24 -15.72 0.30 10.53
C ASP A 24 -14.56 1.24 10.87
N GLN A 25 -14.86 2.45 11.37
CA GLN A 25 -13.85 3.42 11.80
C GLN A 25 -12.93 2.88 12.90
N VAL A 26 -13.49 2.19 13.92
CA VAL A 26 -12.70 1.56 14.98
C VAL A 26 -11.74 0.52 14.40
N THR A 27 -12.21 -0.26 13.43
CA THR A 27 -11.38 -1.25 12.73
C THR A 27 -10.25 -0.59 11.96
N THR A 28 -10.52 0.50 11.24
CA THR A 28 -9.49 1.28 10.55
C THR A 28 -8.41 1.79 11.49
N ILE A 29 -8.80 2.35 12.65
CA ILE A 29 -7.85 2.84 13.67
C ILE A 29 -6.98 1.70 14.21
N MET A 30 -7.57 0.53 14.50
CA MET A 30 -6.81 -0.63 14.97
C MET A 30 -5.78 -1.10 13.93
N MET A 31 -6.17 -1.11 12.65
CA MET A 31 -5.29 -1.53 11.55
C MET A 31 -4.16 -0.54 11.25
N GLU A 32 -4.32 0.75 11.58
CA GLU A 32 -3.33 1.79 11.27
C GLU A 32 -1.91 1.42 11.76
N SER A 33 -1.82 0.92 13.00
CA SER A 33 -0.53 0.52 13.59
C SER A 33 0.14 -0.64 12.84
N ILE A 34 -0.66 -1.61 12.38
CA ILE A 34 -0.22 -2.78 11.63
C ILE A 34 0.21 -2.35 10.23
N THR A 35 -0.59 -1.53 9.56
CA THR A 35 -0.26 -0.97 8.24
C THR A 35 1.06 -0.21 8.31
N ARG A 36 1.24 0.69 9.27
CA ARG A 36 2.48 1.44 9.46
C ARG A 36 3.70 0.53 9.63
N GLU A 37 3.57 -0.53 10.42
CA GLU A 37 4.68 -1.48 10.64
C GLU A 37 4.99 -2.32 9.40
N SER A 38 3.97 -2.76 8.65
CA SER A 38 4.15 -3.44 7.37
C SER A 38 4.88 -2.54 6.36
N PHE A 39 4.52 -1.26 6.30
CA PHE A 39 5.20 -0.28 5.46
C PHE A 39 6.66 -0.07 5.85
N ARG A 40 6.97 -0.03 7.15
CA ARG A 40 8.34 0.11 7.65
C ARG A 40 9.24 -1.06 7.25
N LYS A 41 8.67 -2.25 7.05
CA LYS A 41 9.38 -3.48 6.72
C LYS A 41 9.44 -3.77 5.21
N ALA A 42 8.74 -2.99 4.38
CA ALA A 42 8.71 -3.22 2.94
C ALA A 42 10.02 -2.75 2.28
N ASP A 43 10.49 -3.49 1.27
CA ASP A 43 11.61 -3.04 0.43
C ASP A 43 11.18 -1.86 -0.46
N LEU A 44 9.90 -1.78 -0.81
CA LEU A 44 9.29 -0.65 -1.53
C LEU A 44 7.85 -0.42 -1.05
N ALA A 45 7.47 0.84 -0.92
CA ALA A 45 6.17 1.29 -0.47
C ALA A 45 5.48 2.15 -1.54
N ILE A 46 4.30 1.73 -1.99
CA ILE A 46 3.47 2.47 -2.95
C ILE A 46 2.26 3.04 -2.20
N LYS A 47 2.07 4.36 -2.27
CA LYS A 47 0.97 5.07 -1.60
C LYS A 47 0.18 5.92 -2.60
N PRO A 48 -0.81 5.34 -3.29
CA PRO A 48 -1.73 6.12 -4.13
C PRO A 48 -2.52 7.12 -3.29
N ASN A 49 -2.81 8.30 -3.84
CA ASN A 49 -3.67 9.28 -3.18
C ASN A 49 -5.14 8.89 -3.33
N LEU A 50 -5.71 8.32 -2.27
CA LEU A 50 -7.12 7.89 -2.21
C LEU A 50 -7.98 8.78 -1.30
N GLU A 51 -7.56 10.01 -0.99
CA GLU A 51 -8.27 10.89 -0.05
C GLU A 51 -9.73 11.19 -0.43
N GLN A 52 -10.07 11.08 -1.71
CA GLN A 52 -11.42 11.31 -2.23
C GLN A 52 -12.25 10.03 -2.41
N HIS A 53 -11.67 8.86 -2.11
CA HIS A 53 -12.31 7.56 -2.36
C HIS A 53 -12.57 6.82 -1.05
N ARG A 54 -13.86 6.60 -0.77
CA ARG A 54 -14.31 5.87 0.42
C ARG A 54 -14.34 4.37 0.15
N ALA A 55 -14.11 3.57 1.19
CA ALA A 55 -14.06 2.12 1.09
C ALA A 55 -15.38 1.47 0.59
N GLY A 56 -16.51 2.16 0.75
CA GLY A 56 -17.82 1.72 0.26
C GLY A 56 -18.32 2.49 -0.97
N ASP A 57 -17.52 3.40 -1.53
CA ASP A 57 -17.89 4.17 -2.71
C ASP A 57 -17.37 3.46 -3.97
N PHE A 58 -18.30 2.83 -4.69
CA PHE A 58 -18.02 2.14 -5.96
C PHE A 58 -18.27 3.01 -7.18
N THR A 59 -18.47 4.31 -7.00
CA THR A 59 -18.51 5.25 -8.12
C THR A 59 -17.09 5.52 -8.61
N ASN A 60 -16.90 5.65 -9.94
CA ASN A 60 -15.62 6.00 -10.55
C ASN A 60 -14.46 5.00 -10.30
N ILE A 61 -14.73 3.69 -10.32
CA ILE A 61 -13.71 2.63 -10.15
C ILE A 61 -12.53 2.82 -11.11
N ASP A 62 -12.79 3.19 -12.37
CA ASP A 62 -11.74 3.42 -13.37
C ASP A 62 -10.74 4.51 -12.92
N SER A 63 -11.23 5.53 -12.20
CA SER A 63 -10.38 6.59 -11.62
C SER A 63 -9.46 6.02 -10.53
N ILE A 64 -9.98 5.16 -9.66
CA ILE A 64 -9.19 4.52 -8.59
C ILE A 64 -8.08 3.67 -9.19
N VAL A 65 -8.39 2.89 -10.23
CA VAL A 65 -7.40 2.08 -10.97
C VAL A 65 -6.33 2.97 -11.60
N GLN A 66 -6.71 4.07 -12.23
CA GLN A 66 -5.79 5.04 -12.81
C GLN A 66 -4.85 5.66 -11.76
N VAL A 67 -5.37 6.01 -10.59
CA VAL A 67 -4.57 6.57 -9.49
C VAL A 67 -3.54 5.56 -9.01
N GLY A 68 -3.94 4.30 -8.79
CA GLY A 68 -3.03 3.22 -8.42
C GLY A 68 -1.96 2.97 -9.49
N TYR A 69 -2.36 2.96 -10.76
CA TYR A 69 -1.43 2.79 -11.88
C TYR A 69 -0.37 3.88 -11.92
N ARG A 70 -0.76 5.15 -11.80
CA ARG A 70 0.19 6.28 -11.81
C ARG A 70 1.17 6.20 -10.65
N ALA A 71 0.68 5.94 -9.43
CA ALA A 71 1.53 5.78 -8.25
C ALA A 71 2.54 4.62 -8.42
N GLY A 72 2.14 3.54 -9.11
CA GLY A 72 3.05 2.45 -9.44
C GLY A 72 4.10 2.83 -10.49
N VAL A 73 3.68 3.50 -11.58
CA VAL A 73 4.57 3.96 -12.65
C VAL A 73 5.63 4.92 -12.14
N GLU A 74 5.29 5.83 -11.21
CA GLU A 74 6.24 6.76 -10.59
C GLU A 74 7.39 6.05 -9.86
N LEU A 75 7.16 4.82 -9.39
CA LEU A 75 8.14 4.02 -8.62
C LEU A 75 8.77 2.89 -9.43
N VAL A 76 8.47 2.78 -10.73
CA VAL A 76 8.98 1.70 -11.59
C VAL A 76 10.50 1.63 -11.60
N ASP A 77 11.19 2.77 -11.65
CA ASP A 77 12.65 2.76 -11.72
C ASP A 77 13.29 2.34 -10.40
N SER A 78 12.72 2.75 -9.26
CA SER A 78 13.12 2.25 -7.95
C SER A 78 12.89 0.74 -7.82
N LEU A 79 11.78 0.24 -8.37
CA LEU A 79 11.48 -1.19 -8.38
C LEU A 79 12.49 -1.99 -9.22
N LYS A 80 12.88 -1.49 -10.40
CA LYS A 80 13.92 -2.14 -11.23
C LYS A 80 15.25 -2.24 -10.47
N ILE A 81 15.69 -1.16 -9.84
CA ILE A 81 16.92 -1.14 -9.05
C ILE A 81 16.88 -2.19 -7.94
N LEU A 82 15.75 -2.30 -7.22
CA LEU A 82 15.58 -3.29 -6.16
C LEU A 82 15.62 -4.73 -6.70
N ILE A 83 15.03 -4.98 -7.88
CA ILE A 83 15.07 -6.29 -8.54
C ILE A 83 16.52 -6.65 -8.90
N ASP A 84 17.26 -5.72 -9.48
CA ASP A 84 18.65 -5.94 -9.88
C ASP A 84 19.55 -6.23 -8.66
N GLN A 85 19.36 -5.48 -7.56
CA GLN A 85 20.06 -5.71 -6.29
C GLN A 85 19.77 -7.10 -5.72
N LYS A 86 18.49 -7.48 -5.63
CA LYS A 86 18.10 -8.80 -5.11
C LYS A 86 18.64 -9.94 -5.98
N ASN A 87 18.64 -9.78 -7.30
CA ASN A 87 19.21 -10.77 -8.21
C ASN A 87 20.71 -10.93 -8.03
N ALA A 88 21.44 -9.82 -7.83
CA ALA A 88 22.88 -9.86 -7.55
C ALA A 88 23.20 -10.57 -6.22
N ASP A 89 22.43 -10.29 -5.17
CA ASP A 89 22.57 -10.93 -3.86
C ASP A 89 22.37 -12.46 -3.96
N LEU A 90 21.33 -12.89 -4.68
CA LEU A 90 21.03 -14.31 -4.90
C LEU A 90 22.13 -15.02 -5.68
N LEU A 91 22.74 -14.37 -6.68
CA LEU A 91 23.85 -14.94 -7.44
C LEU A 91 25.12 -15.03 -6.58
N GLY A 92 25.36 -14.05 -5.70
CA GLY A 92 26.45 -14.06 -4.74
C GLY A 92 26.35 -15.23 -3.77
N GLU A 93 25.21 -15.39 -3.09
CA GLU A 93 24.99 -16.47 -2.11
C GLU A 93 25.18 -17.89 -2.70
N ASN A 94 24.74 -18.12 -3.94
CA ASN A 94 24.92 -19.40 -4.61
C ASN A 94 26.40 -19.74 -4.90
N LEU A 95 27.25 -18.72 -5.12
CA LEU A 95 28.69 -18.93 -5.30
C LEU A 95 29.39 -19.32 -3.99
N TYR A 96 28.90 -18.85 -2.84
CA TYR A 96 29.49 -19.13 -1.52
C TYR A 96 29.09 -20.50 -0.95
N LEU A 97 27.91 -21.01 -1.30
CA LEU A 97 27.42 -22.33 -0.84
C LEU A 97 27.91 -23.51 -1.71
N GLY A 98 28.58 -23.22 -2.83
CA GLY A 98 29.13 -24.22 -3.76
C GLY A 98 30.59 -24.62 -3.52
N GLN A 99 31.22 -24.22 -2.42
CA GLN A 99 32.58 -24.62 -2.01
C GLN A 99 32.60 -25.58 -0.83
#